data_AF-A0A6A5HKF9-F1
#
_entry.id   AF-A0A6A5HKF9-F1
#
_cell.length_a   1.000
_cell.length_b   1.000
_cell.length_c   1.000
_cell.angle_alpha   90.00
_cell.angle_beta   90.00
_cell.angle_gamma   90.00
#
_symmetry.space_group_name_H-M   'P 1'
#
loop_
_entity.id
_entity.type
_entity.pdbx_description
1 polymer ?
#
loop_
_entity_poly.entity_id
_entity_poly.type
_entity_poly.pdbx_seq_one_letter_code
_entity_poly.pdbx_strand_id
1 'polypeptide(L)'
;MHKIVIVLLLLVSTCSATRFLFAIEAKCDYDKVFVMVVSHWEDDSWYWIHDEDQVADRETFSGYKKLFFYQKGQQKTENGAEFELYARFYHNCTSDGRHVKYKHNLWNTKKAHGLEYVEYYVDLTDAKE
;
A
#
# COMPACT_ATOMS: atom_id res chain seq x y z
N MET A 1 28.50 -14.39 -31.81
CA MET A 1 27.04 -14.45 -31.57
C MET A 1 26.66 -14.68 -30.11
N HIS A 2 27.31 -15.58 -29.36
CA HIS A 2 26.94 -15.85 -27.95
C HIS A 2 27.10 -14.64 -27.00
N LYS A 3 28.11 -13.79 -27.23
CA LYS A 3 28.33 -12.56 -26.43
C LYS A 3 27.18 -11.55 -26.54
N ILE A 4 26.50 -11.48 -27.69
CA ILE A 4 25.37 -10.55 -27.92
C ILE A 4 24.12 -11.04 -27.20
N VAL A 5 23.91 -12.35 -27.14
CA VAL A 5 22.78 -12.97 -26.42
C VAL A 5 22.91 -12.77 -24.90
N ILE A 6 24.12 -12.87 -24.35
CA ILE A 6 24.38 -12.61 -22.92
C ILE A 6 24.11 -11.13 -22.57
N VAL A 7 24.53 -10.20 -23.43
CA VAL A 7 24.25 -8.75 -23.23
C VAL A 7 22.74 -8.46 -23.32
N LEU A 8 22.02 -9.09 -24.24
CA LEU A 8 20.55 -8.99 -24.32
C LEU A 8 19.86 -9.59 -23.09
N LEU A 9 20.32 -10.73 -22.58
CA LEU A 9 19.79 -11.32 -21.33
C LEU A 9 20.06 -10.45 -20.10
N LEU A 10 21.23 -9.80 -20.04
CA LEU A 10 21.56 -8.86 -18.96
C LEU A 10 20.71 -7.58 -19.01
N LEU A 11 20.29 -7.13 -20.21
CA LEU A 11 19.37 -6.00 -20.35
C LEU A 11 17.93 -6.34 -19.91
N VAL A 12 17.53 -7.61 -19.93
CA VAL A 12 16.21 -8.08 -19.47
C VAL A 12 16.22 -8.43 -17.97
N SER A 13 17.40 -8.60 -17.36
CA SER A 13 17.52 -9.05 -15.96
C SER A 13 17.38 -7.95 -14.92
N THR A 14 17.12 -6.69 -15.29
CA THR A 14 16.66 -5.68 -14.34
C THR A 14 15.14 -5.83 -14.13
N CYS A 15 14.70 -7.04 -13.81
CA CYS A 15 13.45 -7.25 -13.10
C CYS A 15 13.73 -6.91 -11.63
N SER A 16 14.01 -5.64 -11.39
CA SER A 16 14.04 -5.12 -10.03
C SER A 16 12.58 -5.11 -9.59
N ALA A 17 12.30 -5.74 -8.46
CA ALA A 17 11.01 -5.68 -7.83
C ALA A 17 11.18 -4.83 -6.58
N THR A 18 10.41 -3.75 -6.49
CA THR A 18 10.43 -2.92 -5.30
C THR A 18 9.67 -3.64 -4.18
N ARG A 19 10.31 -3.76 -3.01
CA ARG A 19 9.69 -4.28 -1.80
C ARG A 19 9.25 -3.12 -0.91
N PHE A 20 8.13 -3.29 -0.25
CA PHE A 20 7.60 -2.30 0.67
C PHE A 20 7.51 -2.87 2.08
N LEU A 21 7.85 -2.04 3.07
CA LEU A 21 7.47 -2.24 4.46
C LEU A 21 6.64 -1.05 4.91
N PHE A 22 5.34 -1.28 5.08
CA PHE A 22 4.42 -0.29 5.59
C PHE A 22 4.35 -0.40 7.12
N ALA A 23 4.61 0.68 7.84
CA ALA A 23 4.37 0.79 9.28
C ALA A 23 3.15 1.68 9.50
N ILE A 24 2.12 1.12 10.15
CA ILE A 24 0.82 1.78 10.27
C ILE A 24 0.46 1.95 11.74
N GLU A 25 0.17 3.17 12.16
CA GLU A 25 -0.57 3.45 13.40
C GLU A 25 -2.01 3.83 13.07
N ALA A 26 -2.97 3.03 13.49
CA ALA A 26 -4.39 3.31 13.33
C ALA A 26 -5.03 3.67 14.68
N LYS A 27 -5.84 4.73 14.71
CA LYS A 27 -6.57 5.20 15.88
C LYS A 27 -8.08 5.11 15.66
N CYS A 28 -8.80 4.82 16.75
CA CYS A 28 -10.25 4.88 16.84
C CYS A 28 -10.66 5.54 18.17
N ASP A 29 -11.41 6.64 18.15
CA ASP A 29 -11.79 7.34 19.39
C ASP A 29 -12.91 6.67 20.18
N TYR A 30 -13.69 5.79 19.54
CA TYR A 30 -14.77 5.07 20.21
C TYR A 30 -14.25 4.06 21.24
N ASP A 31 -14.93 3.97 22.38
CA ASP A 31 -14.67 2.99 23.44
C ASP A 31 -15.17 1.58 23.07
N LYS A 32 -14.64 1.04 21.99
CA LYS A 32 -14.98 -0.30 21.49
C LYS A 32 -13.80 -0.94 20.78
N VAL A 33 -13.83 -2.26 20.67
CA VAL A 33 -12.93 -2.98 19.77
C VAL A 33 -13.35 -2.65 18.34
N PHE A 34 -12.45 -2.07 17.56
CA PHE A 34 -12.65 -1.86 16.14
C PHE A 34 -11.94 -2.96 15.36
N VAL A 35 -12.52 -3.30 14.21
CA VAL A 35 -11.95 -4.19 13.20
C VAL A 35 -11.65 -3.33 11.99
N MET A 36 -10.49 -3.56 11.38
CA MET A 36 -10.13 -2.96 10.12
C MET A 36 -9.50 -3.99 9.21
N VAL A 37 -9.74 -3.80 7.92
CA VAL A 37 -9.11 -4.52 6.83
C VAL A 37 -8.32 -3.50 6.03
N VAL A 38 -7.04 -3.77 5.79
CA VAL A 38 -6.14 -2.85 5.07
C VAL A 38 -5.48 -3.56 3.88
N SER A 39 -5.26 -2.80 2.83
CA SER A 39 -4.49 -3.19 1.64
C SER A 39 -3.83 -1.95 1.04
N HIS A 40 -2.65 -2.13 0.46
CA HIS A 40 -1.89 -1.07 -0.22
C HIS A 40 -1.89 -1.29 -1.71
N TRP A 41 -1.94 -0.19 -2.44
CA TRP A 41 -2.13 -0.16 -3.88
C TRP A 41 -1.24 0.91 -4.48
N GLU A 42 -0.90 0.71 -5.74
CA GLU A 42 -0.24 1.67 -6.62
C GLU A 42 -1.24 2.18 -7.64
N ASP A 43 -1.37 3.50 -7.76
CA ASP A 43 -2.21 4.15 -8.79
C ASP A 43 -1.37 4.40 -10.05
N ASP A 44 -1.30 3.42 -10.96
CA ASP A 44 -0.58 3.55 -12.23
C ASP A 44 -1.46 4.22 -13.32
N SER A 45 -2.23 5.25 -12.95
CA SER A 45 -3.18 5.90 -13.88
C SER A 45 -2.48 6.81 -14.90
N TRP A 46 -2.07 6.23 -16.03
CA TRP A 46 -1.58 6.99 -17.17
C TRP A 46 -2.67 7.21 -18.22
N TYR A 47 -3.17 8.46 -18.37
CA TYR A 47 -4.04 9.08 -19.41
C TYR A 47 -5.19 8.28 -20.09
N TRP A 48 -5.08 6.96 -20.30
CA TRP A 48 -6.01 6.06 -20.98
C TRP A 48 -6.05 4.64 -20.37
N ILE A 49 -5.16 4.32 -19.40
CA ILE A 49 -5.12 3.04 -18.70
C ILE A 49 -5.23 3.32 -17.20
N HIS A 50 -6.28 2.82 -16.57
CA HIS A 50 -6.42 2.77 -15.12
C HIS A 50 -6.12 1.34 -14.70
N ASP A 51 -4.88 1.06 -14.34
CA ASP A 51 -4.54 -0.17 -13.64
C ASP A 51 -4.21 0.21 -12.20
N GLU A 52 -4.94 -0.37 -11.26
CA GLU A 52 -4.64 -0.24 -9.84
C GLU A 52 -4.01 -1.55 -9.40
N ASP A 53 -2.70 -1.53 -9.16
CA ASP A 53 -1.96 -2.73 -8.78
C ASP A 53 -1.94 -2.85 -7.26
N GLN A 54 -2.43 -3.98 -6.75
CA GLN A 54 -2.35 -4.27 -5.31
C GLN A 54 -0.90 -4.61 -4.94
N VAL A 55 -0.28 -3.75 -4.14
CA VAL A 55 1.12 -3.85 -3.71
C VAL A 55 1.27 -4.75 -2.48
N ALA A 56 0.29 -4.76 -1.58
CA ALA A 56 0.29 -5.59 -0.38
C ALA A 56 -1.03 -6.34 -0.22
N ASP A 57 -0.95 -7.59 0.24
CA ASP A 57 -2.12 -8.45 0.46
C ASP A 57 -3.14 -7.79 1.41
N ARG A 58 -4.37 -8.28 1.36
CA ARG A 58 -5.41 -7.76 2.25
C ARG A 58 -5.29 -8.42 3.62
N GLU A 59 -5.03 -7.63 4.66
CA GLU A 59 -4.89 -8.12 6.04
C GLU A 59 -5.99 -7.56 6.94
N THR A 60 -6.39 -8.34 7.95
CA THR A 60 -7.43 -7.96 8.91
C THR A 60 -6.84 -7.89 10.30
N PHE A 61 -7.16 -6.80 11.00
CA PHE A 61 -6.70 -6.56 12.36
C PHE A 61 -7.84 -6.08 13.24
N SER A 62 -7.69 -6.26 14.54
CA SER A 62 -8.56 -5.70 15.55
C SER A 62 -7.76 -5.00 16.64
N GLY A 63 -8.31 -3.93 17.19
CA GLY A 63 -7.65 -3.12 18.20
C GLY A 63 -8.64 -2.37 19.09
N TYR A 64 -8.13 -1.79 20.18
CA TYR A 64 -8.89 -0.92 21.07
C TYR A 64 -8.14 0.40 21.22
N LYS A 65 -8.81 1.51 20.88
CA LYS A 65 -8.27 2.88 20.79
C LYS A 65 -7.16 3.11 19.76
N LYS A 66 -6.14 2.25 19.77
CA LYS A 66 -4.98 2.30 18.87
C LYS A 66 -4.55 0.91 18.45
N LEU A 67 -3.90 0.82 17.30
CA LEU A 67 -3.28 -0.39 16.79
C LEU A 67 -2.03 0.00 16.00
N PHE A 68 -0.92 -0.70 16.22
CA PHE A 68 0.33 -0.52 15.48
C PHE A 68 0.79 -1.85 14.91
N PHE A 69 1.13 -1.87 13.62
CA PHE A 69 1.48 -3.09 12.91
C PHE A 69 2.29 -2.78 11.65
N TYR A 70 2.90 -3.82 11.09
CA TYR A 70 3.64 -3.75 9.85
C TYR A 70 3.01 -4.63 8.79
N GLN A 71 3.06 -4.18 7.55
CA GLN A 71 2.60 -4.92 6.39
C GLN A 71 3.67 -4.95 5.31
N LYS A 72 3.88 -6.12 4.71
CA LYS A 72 4.87 -6.32 3.65
C LYS A 72 4.19 -6.27 2.30
N GLY A 73 4.82 -5.61 1.33
CA GLY A 73 4.33 -5.54 -0.05
C GLY A 73 5.45 -5.75 -1.07
N GLN A 74 5.07 -5.97 -2.32
CA GLN A 74 5.98 -6.09 -3.44
C GLN A 74 5.28 -5.64 -4.73
N GLN A 75 5.97 -4.81 -5.52
CA GLN A 75 5.58 -4.47 -6.89
C GLN A 75 6.58 -5.10 -7.88
N LYS A 76 6.06 -5.90 -8.82
CA LYS A 76 6.88 -6.71 -9.76
C LYS A 76 7.27 -5.96 -11.04
N THR A 77 6.48 -4.96 -11.41
CA THR A 77 6.63 -4.18 -12.64
C THR A 77 7.05 -2.76 -12.28
N GLU A 78 8.28 -2.40 -12.62
CA GLU A 78 8.81 -1.06 -12.41
C GLU A 78 8.59 -0.18 -13.66
N ASN A 79 7.34 0.11 -14.02
CA ASN A 79 7.03 1.10 -15.07
C ASN A 79 6.75 2.47 -14.42
N GLY A 80 7.47 3.53 -14.79
CA GLY A 80 7.32 4.88 -14.21
C GLY A 80 8.47 5.32 -13.29
N ALA A 81 8.50 6.59 -12.86
CA ALA A 81 9.62 7.18 -12.09
C ALA A 81 9.34 7.32 -10.57
N GLU A 82 8.08 7.32 -10.18
CA GLU A 82 7.59 7.44 -8.80
C GLU A 82 6.47 6.42 -8.57
N PHE A 83 6.19 6.10 -7.31
CA PHE A 83 5.03 5.30 -6.90
C PHE A 83 3.96 6.21 -6.27
N GLU A 84 2.72 6.17 -6.76
CA GLU A 84 1.52 6.85 -6.28
C GLU A 84 0.73 5.95 -5.31
N LEU A 85 1.36 5.63 -4.19
CA LEU A 85 0.81 4.67 -3.23
C LEU A 85 -0.42 5.21 -2.51
N TYR A 86 -1.38 4.32 -2.24
CA TYR A 86 -2.47 4.57 -1.32
C TYR A 86 -2.86 3.33 -0.51
N ALA A 87 -3.45 3.56 0.65
CA ALA A 87 -4.05 2.52 1.47
C ALA A 87 -5.57 2.55 1.36
N ARG A 88 -6.19 1.38 1.22
CA ARG A 88 -7.63 1.19 1.33
C ARG A 88 -7.96 0.50 2.65
N PHE A 89 -8.81 1.15 3.44
CA PHE A 89 -9.33 0.66 4.70
C PHE A 89 -10.79 0.26 4.58
N TYR A 90 -11.16 -0.87 5.15
CA TYR A 90 -12.55 -1.23 5.45
C TYR A 90 -12.66 -1.46 6.95
N HIS A 91 -13.33 -0.56 7.67
CA HIS A 91 -13.29 -0.52 9.14
C HIS A 91 -14.65 -0.19 9.76
N ASN A 92 -14.85 -0.57 11.03
CA ASN A 92 -16.07 -0.31 11.78
C ASN A 92 -15.93 0.75 12.90
N CYS A 93 -14.87 1.57 12.83
CA CYS A 93 -14.67 2.70 13.72
C CYS A 93 -15.62 3.88 13.37
N THR A 94 -16.92 3.63 13.42
CA THR A 94 -17.96 4.65 13.22
C THR A 94 -18.85 4.77 14.45
N SER A 95 -19.56 5.87 14.61
CA SER A 95 -20.51 6.06 15.72
C SER A 95 -21.51 4.91 15.89
N ASP A 96 -21.98 4.34 14.78
CA ASP A 96 -22.97 3.25 14.72
C ASP A 96 -22.35 1.84 14.57
N GLY A 97 -21.02 1.73 14.43
CA GLY A 97 -20.32 0.46 14.23
C GLY A 97 -20.52 -0.20 12.88
N ARG A 98 -21.10 0.50 11.90
CA ARG A 98 -21.16 0.02 10.51
C ARG A 98 -19.76 -0.02 9.90
N HIS A 99 -19.52 -0.94 8.99
CA HIS A 99 -18.28 -0.94 8.24
C HIS A 99 -18.35 0.04 7.07
N VAL A 100 -17.31 0.86 6.92
CA VAL A 100 -17.16 1.84 5.84
C VAL A 100 -15.81 1.66 5.14
N LYS A 101 -15.73 2.15 3.90
CA LYS A 101 -14.50 2.21 3.12
C LYS A 101 -13.86 3.59 3.28
N TYR A 102 -12.55 3.65 3.32
CA TYR A 102 -11.77 4.89 3.35
C TYR A 102 -10.48 4.73 2.53
N LYS A 103 -10.23 5.65 1.59
CA LYS A 103 -8.97 5.75 0.82
C LYS A 103 -8.07 6.78 1.51
N HIS A 104 -6.83 6.39 1.80
CA HIS A 104 -5.80 7.26 2.34
C HIS A 104 -4.63 7.32 1.37
N ASN A 105 -4.42 8.47 0.74
CA ASN A 105 -3.29 8.68 -0.16
C ASN A 105 -2.00 8.76 0.66
N LEU A 106 -0.96 8.05 0.22
CA LEU A 106 0.37 8.10 0.80
C LEU A 106 1.24 9.06 -0.02
N TRP A 107 2.39 9.44 0.53
CA TRP A 107 3.33 10.28 -0.22
C TRP A 107 3.98 9.49 -1.35
N ASN A 108 4.24 10.19 -2.46
CA ASN A 108 4.96 9.62 -3.58
C ASN A 108 6.35 9.17 -3.13
N THR A 109 6.69 7.91 -3.39
CA THR A 109 8.03 7.36 -3.12
C THR A 109 8.80 7.24 -4.44
N LYS A 110 10.04 7.74 -4.43
CA LYS A 110 10.94 7.59 -5.60
C LYS A 110 11.44 6.15 -5.63
N LYS A 111 11.47 5.52 -6.80
CA LYS A 111 11.85 4.11 -7.00
C LYS A 111 13.30 3.73 -6.68
N ALA A 112 14.06 4.62 -6.05
CA ALA A 112 15.51 4.68 -6.18
C ALA A 112 16.28 3.50 -5.55
N HIS A 113 15.64 2.65 -4.74
CA HIS A 113 16.39 1.72 -3.88
C HIS A 113 15.90 0.26 -3.83
N GLY A 114 14.80 -0.09 -4.52
CA GLY A 114 14.25 -1.46 -4.52
C GLY A 114 13.68 -1.94 -3.17
N LEU A 115 13.82 -1.14 -2.11
CA LEU A 115 13.22 -1.31 -0.81
C LEU A 115 12.74 0.04 -0.30
N GLU A 116 11.44 0.16 -0.07
CA GLU A 116 10.79 1.38 0.40
C GLU A 116 10.14 1.15 1.76
N TYR A 117 10.33 2.11 2.66
CA TYR A 117 9.73 2.12 3.99
C TYR A 117 8.72 3.25 4.05
N VAL A 118 7.47 2.92 4.34
CA VAL A 118 6.38 3.90 4.35
C VAL A 118 5.70 3.85 5.71
N GLU A 119 5.92 4.90 6.50
CA GLU A 119 5.34 5.05 7.83
C GLU A 119 4.22 6.08 7.78
N TYR A 120 3.06 5.74 8.34
CA TYR A 120 1.95 6.68 8.38
C TYR A 120 0.96 6.40 9.51
N TYR A 121 0.23 7.45 9.87
CA TYR A 121 -0.80 7.44 10.89
C TYR A 121 -2.16 7.67 10.26
N VAL A 122 -3.19 6.96 10.73
CA VAL A 122 -4.57 7.13 10.30
C VAL A 122 -5.52 7.23 11.49
N ASP A 123 -6.37 8.25 11.48
CA ASP A 123 -7.53 8.33 12.37
C ASP A 123 -8.75 7.77 11.62
N LEU A 124 -9.26 6.63 12.07
CA LEU A 124 -10.39 5.93 11.44
C LEU A 124 -11.75 6.42 11.96
N THR A 125 -11.77 7.34 12.92
CA THR A 125 -13.01 7.79 13.58
C THR A 125 -13.93 8.47 12.57
N ASP A 126 -14.99 7.75 12.17
CA ASP A 126 -15.94 8.16 11.12
C ASP A 126 -15.31 8.52 9.76
N ALA A 127 -14.05 8.15 9.54
CA ALA A 127 -13.38 8.29 8.26
C ALA A 127 -14.10 7.44 7.20
N LYS A 128 -14.34 8.02 6.04
CA LYS A 128 -15.02 7.37 4.92
C LYS A 128 -14.68 8.07 3.61
N GLU A 129 -14.77 7.32 2.53
CA GLU A 129 -14.70 7.81 1.14
C GLU A 129 -15.93 8.68 0.78
#